data_AF-A0A957UQM1-F1
#
_entry.id   AF-A0A957UQM1-F1
#
_cell.length_a   1.000
_cell.length_b   1.000
_cell.length_c   1.000
_cell.angle_alpha   90.00
_cell.angle_beta   90.00
_cell.angle_gamma   90.00
#
_symmetry.space_group_name_H-M   'P 1'
#
loop_
_entity.id
_entity.type
_entity.pdbx_description
1 polymer ?
#
loop_
_entity_poly.entity_id
_entity_poly.type
_entity_poly.pdbx_seq_one_letter_code
_entity_poly.pdbx_strand_id
1 'polypeptide(L)'
;MNGLQLLKRTVINLLPDTIQSFLMGMRTLAIEYGYLRSVRQKACVDKDGRPIPWYTYSSIEYLKQLDLSAKSVFEFGSGNSTLFWSKEVGKIVSVEHDQGWYNRLSDQVSDNVEYRLCVEKAEYLDSITTFEPFDIIIIDGVFREQCAQRAIDRLKPGGFIILDNADWWVDAARFLREKDLIQIDFYGPGPLVPYTWCTSLFFSRSFQWQTKYVNQPTHGLGSLKQHAGERFAL
;
A
#
# COMPACT_ATOMS: atom_id res chain seq x y z
N MET A 1 -32.35 10.67 -12.90
CA MET A 1 -31.11 11.38 -13.26
C MET A 1 -31.37 12.88 -13.06
N ASN A 2 -30.66 13.57 -12.15
CA ASN A 2 -31.00 14.97 -11.85
C ASN A 2 -30.56 15.91 -12.99
N GLY A 3 -31.19 17.08 -13.14
CA GLY A 3 -30.92 18.01 -14.24
C GLY A 3 -29.46 18.47 -14.34
N LEU A 4 -28.73 18.51 -13.22
CA LEU A 4 -27.31 18.87 -13.17
C LEU A 4 -26.41 17.76 -13.74
N GLN A 5 -26.76 16.48 -13.55
CA GLN A 5 -26.06 15.34 -14.16
C GLN A 5 -26.28 15.31 -15.67
N LEU A 6 -27.48 15.65 -16.14
CA LEU A 6 -27.78 15.73 -17.57
C LEU A 6 -26.96 16.85 -18.22
N LEU A 7 -26.92 18.05 -17.63
CA LEU A 7 -26.18 19.19 -18.15
C LEU A 7 -24.67 18.93 -18.25
N LYS A 8 -24.06 18.34 -17.20
CA LYS A 8 -22.63 17.98 -17.19
C LYS A 8 -22.29 16.97 -18.28
N ARG A 9 -23.17 16.00 -18.52
CA ARG A 9 -22.99 14.98 -19.55
C ARG A 9 -23.09 15.58 -20.95
N THR A 10 -24.04 16.50 -21.17
CA THR A 10 -24.18 17.22 -22.44
C THR A 10 -22.96 18.08 -22.75
N VAL A 11 -22.39 18.79 -21.77
CA VAL A 11 -21.20 19.64 -21.98
C VAL A 11 -19.95 18.82 -22.30
N ILE A 12 -19.72 17.70 -21.61
CA ILE A 12 -18.55 16.83 -21.89
C ILE A 12 -18.65 16.24 -23.30
N ASN A 13 -19.85 15.86 -23.74
CA ASN A 13 -20.09 15.29 -25.08
C ASN A 13 -19.88 16.30 -26.22
N LEU A 14 -19.79 17.60 -25.93
CA LEU A 14 -19.47 18.64 -26.91
C LEU A 14 -17.95 18.84 -27.09
N LEU A 15 -17.13 18.23 -26.22
CA LEU A 15 -15.67 18.31 -26.32
C LEU A 15 -15.14 17.28 -27.33
N PRO A 16 -14.02 17.56 -28.01
CA PRO A 16 -13.31 16.56 -28.80
C PRO A 16 -12.99 15.30 -27.99
N ASP A 17 -13.06 14.12 -28.62
CA ASP A 17 -12.82 12.82 -27.97
C ASP A 17 -11.45 12.74 -27.26
N THR A 18 -10.44 13.44 -27.78
CA THR A 18 -9.12 13.56 -27.15
C THR A 18 -9.19 14.26 -25.79
N ILE A 19 -9.97 15.33 -25.68
CA ILE A 19 -10.18 16.06 -24.43
C ILE A 19 -11.02 15.21 -23.49
N GLN A 20 -12.06 14.55 -23.98
CA GLN A 20 -12.88 13.64 -23.16
C GLN A 20 -12.02 12.52 -22.55
N SER A 21 -11.18 11.87 -23.36
CA SER A 21 -10.27 10.80 -22.93
C SER A 21 -9.27 11.29 -21.91
N PHE A 22 -8.65 12.45 -22.14
CA PHE A 22 -7.74 13.10 -21.20
C PHE A 22 -8.43 13.39 -19.85
N LEU A 23 -9.62 14.01 -19.88
CA LEU A 23 -10.39 14.32 -18.67
C LEU A 23 -10.80 13.05 -17.91
N MET A 24 -11.13 11.97 -18.62
CA MET A 24 -11.46 10.68 -18.01
C MET A 24 -10.25 10.07 -17.29
N GLY A 25 -9.07 10.09 -17.92
CA GLY A 25 -7.82 9.63 -17.32
C GLY A 25 -7.47 10.46 -16.07
N MET A 26 -7.52 11.78 -16.18
CA MET A 26 -7.27 12.68 -15.06
C MET A 26 -8.28 12.48 -13.92
N ARG A 27 -9.55 12.28 -14.23
CA ARG A 27 -10.58 11.98 -13.24
C ARG A 27 -10.28 10.67 -12.50
N THR A 28 -9.81 9.65 -13.20
CA THR A 28 -9.47 8.36 -12.58
C THR A 28 -8.40 8.55 -11.50
N LEU A 29 -7.29 9.21 -11.84
CA LEU A 29 -6.23 9.51 -10.86
C LEU A 29 -6.71 10.47 -9.77
N ALA A 30 -7.28 11.61 -10.15
CA ALA A 30 -7.64 12.68 -9.22
C ALA A 30 -8.74 12.27 -8.23
N ILE A 31 -9.74 11.52 -8.71
CA ILE A 31 -10.97 11.21 -7.96
C ILE A 31 -11.03 9.75 -7.55
N GLU A 32 -10.88 8.79 -8.48
CA GLU A 32 -11.10 7.38 -8.14
C GLU A 32 -9.98 6.81 -7.26
N TYR A 33 -8.72 7.16 -7.56
CA TYR A 33 -7.58 6.84 -6.69
C TYR A 33 -7.50 7.74 -5.44
N GLY A 34 -8.23 8.86 -5.41
CA GLY A 34 -8.24 9.79 -4.27
C GLY A 34 -7.08 10.78 -4.24
N TYR A 35 -6.29 10.90 -5.31
CA TYR A 35 -5.11 11.77 -5.35
C TYR A 35 -5.39 13.22 -4.95
N LEU A 36 -6.45 13.83 -5.52
CA LEU A 36 -6.81 15.21 -5.22
C LEU A 36 -7.20 15.39 -3.75
N ARG A 37 -7.87 14.40 -3.15
CA ARG A 37 -8.22 14.44 -1.73
C ARG A 37 -6.97 14.33 -0.87
N SER A 38 -6.09 13.38 -1.16
CA SER A 38 -4.81 13.20 -0.46
C SER A 38 -3.98 14.49 -0.42
N VAL A 39 -3.83 15.17 -1.56
CA VAL A 39 -3.10 16.44 -1.64
C VAL A 39 -3.77 17.54 -0.79
N ARG A 40 -5.10 17.66 -0.87
CA ARG A 40 -5.85 18.68 -0.12
C ARG A 40 -5.78 18.47 1.38
N GLN A 41 -5.83 17.22 1.83
CA GLN A 41 -5.80 16.88 3.25
C GLN A 41 -4.37 16.77 3.81
N LYS A 42 -3.36 16.77 2.93
CA LYS A 42 -1.95 16.52 3.29
C LYS A 42 -1.77 15.20 4.06
N ALA A 43 -2.51 14.18 3.63
CA ALA A 43 -2.53 12.85 4.23
C ALA A 43 -2.73 11.78 3.15
N CYS A 44 -2.17 10.58 3.34
CA CYS A 44 -2.33 9.47 2.42
C CYS A 44 -3.72 8.83 2.60
N VAL A 45 -4.70 9.28 1.82
CA VAL A 45 -6.09 8.83 1.93
C VAL A 45 -6.69 8.48 0.56
N ASP A 46 -7.58 7.49 0.55
CA ASP A 46 -8.35 7.14 -0.65
C ASP A 46 -9.44 8.18 -0.98
N LYS A 47 -10.24 7.91 -2.00
CA LYS A 47 -11.34 8.80 -2.43
C LYS A 47 -12.39 9.07 -1.37
N ASP A 48 -12.56 8.16 -0.41
CA ASP A 48 -13.52 8.25 0.69
C ASP A 48 -12.89 8.88 1.94
N GLY A 49 -11.58 9.18 1.92
CA GLY A 49 -10.85 9.72 3.05
C GLY A 49 -10.35 8.67 4.03
N ARG A 50 -10.39 7.38 3.66
CA ARG A 50 -9.84 6.31 4.51
C ARG A 50 -8.31 6.28 4.37
N PRO A 51 -7.57 6.01 5.46
CA PRO A 51 -6.12 5.84 5.40
C PRO A 51 -5.70 4.79 4.37
N ILE A 52 -4.68 5.12 3.58
CA ILE A 52 -3.96 4.20 2.69
C ILE A 52 -2.45 4.38 2.92
N PRO A 53 -1.63 3.35 2.65
CA PRO A 53 -0.19 3.48 2.80
C PRO A 53 0.39 4.46 1.78
N TRP A 54 1.58 4.98 2.05
CA TRP A 54 2.30 5.81 1.09
C TRP A 54 3.03 4.94 0.05
N TYR A 55 2.27 4.12 -0.65
CA TYR A 55 2.79 3.26 -1.73
C TYR A 55 2.26 3.72 -3.09
N THR A 56 2.81 3.15 -4.16
CA THR A 56 2.21 3.32 -5.48
C THR A 56 0.81 2.72 -5.53
N TYR A 57 -0.12 3.38 -6.23
CA TYR A 57 -1.51 2.92 -6.24
C TYR A 57 -1.68 1.49 -6.76
N SER A 58 -0.83 1.06 -7.70
CA SER A 58 -0.84 -0.30 -8.26
C SER A 58 -0.44 -1.35 -7.23
N SER A 59 0.53 -1.08 -6.36
CA SER A 59 0.87 -2.00 -5.25
C SER A 59 -0.26 -2.08 -4.22
N ILE A 60 -0.93 -0.97 -3.91
CA ILE A 60 -2.10 -0.95 -3.03
C ILE A 60 -3.24 -1.80 -3.61
N GLU A 61 -3.51 -1.68 -4.91
CA GLU A 61 -4.51 -2.49 -5.59
C GLU A 61 -4.16 -3.98 -5.57
N TYR A 62 -2.89 -4.34 -5.76
CA TYR A 62 -2.44 -5.72 -5.63
C TYR A 62 -2.66 -6.27 -4.22
N LEU A 63 -2.21 -5.54 -3.18
CA LEU A 63 -2.34 -5.96 -1.79
C LEU A 63 -3.80 -6.16 -1.37
N LYS A 64 -4.70 -5.28 -1.81
CA LYS A 64 -6.14 -5.36 -1.52
C LYS A 64 -6.82 -6.60 -2.09
N GLN A 65 -6.20 -7.30 -3.03
CA GLN A 65 -6.73 -8.55 -3.60
C GLN A 65 -6.45 -9.78 -2.72
N LEU A 66 -5.41 -9.75 -1.88
CA LEU A 66 -5.02 -10.89 -1.05
C LEU A 66 -5.91 -11.01 0.19
N ASP A 67 -6.25 -12.22 0.63
CA ASP A 67 -6.86 -12.40 1.95
C ASP A 67 -5.75 -12.41 3.01
N LEU A 68 -5.69 -11.32 3.78
CA LEU A 68 -4.64 -11.07 4.77
C LEU A 68 -5.17 -11.12 6.20
N SER A 69 -6.44 -11.45 6.39
CA SER A 69 -7.16 -11.35 7.67
C SER A 69 -6.55 -12.19 8.80
N ALA A 70 -5.85 -13.28 8.47
CA ALA A 70 -5.14 -14.14 9.42
C ALA A 70 -3.63 -13.89 9.48
N LYS A 71 -3.10 -12.88 8.77
CA LYS A 71 -1.66 -12.64 8.64
C LYS A 71 -1.13 -11.75 9.76
N SER A 72 0.15 -11.94 10.10
CA SER A 72 0.89 -11.03 10.96
C SER A 72 1.82 -10.12 10.16
N VAL A 73 1.82 -8.83 10.49
CA VAL A 73 2.62 -7.79 9.83
C VAL A 73 3.61 -7.18 10.82
N PHE A 74 4.83 -6.93 10.36
CA PHE A 74 5.77 -6.04 11.03
C PHE A 74 6.08 -4.84 10.13
N GLU A 75 6.11 -3.63 10.70
CA GLU A 75 6.32 -2.39 9.97
C GLU A 75 7.47 -1.58 10.58
N PHE A 76 8.54 -1.41 9.81
CA PHE A 76 9.55 -0.38 10.06
C PHE A 76 9.06 0.94 9.47
N GLY A 77 8.77 1.90 10.34
CA GLY A 77 8.08 3.15 9.99
C GLY A 77 6.60 3.02 10.27
N SER A 78 5.90 4.14 10.47
CA SER A 78 4.47 4.10 10.77
C SER A 78 3.72 5.26 10.14
N GLY A 79 2.39 5.18 10.12
CA GLY A 79 1.54 6.26 9.63
C GLY A 79 0.17 5.76 9.18
N ASN A 80 -0.35 6.35 8.10
CA ASN A 80 -1.61 5.88 7.51
C ASN A 80 -1.50 4.43 6.99
N SER A 81 -0.30 3.95 6.69
CA SER A 81 -0.02 2.55 6.41
C SER A 81 -0.36 1.65 7.60
N THR A 82 0.04 2.02 8.82
CA THR A 82 -0.31 1.29 10.05
C THR A 82 -1.84 1.17 10.21
N LEU A 83 -2.58 2.26 9.98
CA LEU A 83 -4.05 2.28 10.07
C LEU A 83 -4.71 1.47 8.94
N PHE A 84 -4.12 1.47 7.74
CA PHE A 84 -4.56 0.64 6.64
C PHE A 84 -4.39 -0.84 6.98
N TRP A 85 -3.18 -1.24 7.35
CA TRP A 85 -2.86 -2.63 7.66
C TRP A 85 -3.65 -3.16 8.84
N SER A 86 -3.92 -2.34 9.87
CA SER A 86 -4.75 -2.75 11.01
C SER A 86 -6.17 -3.15 10.62
N LYS A 87 -6.67 -2.72 9.45
CA LYS A 87 -7.98 -3.15 8.91
C LYS A 87 -7.88 -4.37 8.00
N GLU A 88 -6.71 -4.66 7.46
CA GLU A 88 -6.51 -5.74 6.49
C GLU A 88 -5.98 -7.03 7.13
N VAL A 89 -5.34 -6.95 8.31
CA VAL A 89 -4.60 -8.08 8.92
C VAL A 89 -5.03 -8.42 10.34
N GLY A 90 -4.66 -9.63 10.78
CA GLY A 90 -4.99 -10.15 12.10
C GLY A 90 -4.21 -9.47 13.22
N LYS A 91 -2.91 -9.20 13.01
CA LYS A 91 -2.06 -8.44 13.93
C LYS A 91 -1.02 -7.63 13.15
N ILE A 92 -0.73 -6.42 13.61
CA ILE A 92 0.40 -5.62 13.14
C ILE A 92 1.25 -5.14 14.32
N VAL A 93 2.57 -5.15 14.15
CA VAL A 93 3.51 -4.40 14.97
C VAL A 93 4.08 -3.28 14.11
N SER A 94 4.00 -2.04 14.57
CA SER A 94 4.59 -0.89 13.86
C SER A 94 5.56 -0.14 14.76
N VAL A 95 6.74 0.18 14.22
CA VAL A 95 7.81 0.84 14.96
C VAL A 95 8.10 2.21 14.35
N GLU A 96 7.98 3.23 15.19
CA GLU A 96 8.26 4.62 14.83
C GLU A 96 9.52 5.12 15.53
N HIS A 97 10.33 5.90 14.83
CA HIS A 97 11.53 6.54 15.37
C HIS A 97 11.28 8.01 15.75
N ASP A 98 10.35 8.69 15.08
CA ASP A 98 10.02 10.09 15.34
C ASP A 98 8.94 10.21 16.42
N GLN A 99 9.31 10.77 17.57
CA GLN A 99 8.39 10.99 18.70
C GLN A 99 7.15 11.81 18.31
N GLY A 100 7.30 12.81 17.44
CA GLY A 100 6.20 13.68 17.03
C GLY A 100 5.19 12.95 16.14
N TRP A 101 5.66 12.08 15.26
CA TRP A 101 4.83 11.20 14.45
C TRP A 101 4.15 10.13 15.31
N TYR A 102 4.89 9.52 16.24
CA TYR A 102 4.35 8.57 17.21
C TYR A 102 3.17 9.15 17.98
N ASN A 103 3.33 10.34 18.56
CA ASN A 103 2.27 11.00 19.33
C ASN A 103 1.05 11.36 18.48
N ARG A 104 1.20 11.57 17.16
CA ARG A 104 0.08 11.86 16.27
C ARG A 104 -0.77 10.63 15.98
N LEU A 105 -0.14 9.45 15.94
CA LEU A 105 -0.79 8.21 15.56
C LEU A 105 -1.25 7.37 16.76
N SER A 106 -0.62 7.54 17.93
CA SER A 106 -0.87 6.73 19.13
C SER A 106 -2.35 6.64 19.53
N ASP A 107 -3.10 7.72 19.34
CA ASP A 107 -4.52 7.78 19.72
C ASP A 107 -5.46 7.21 18.65
N GLN A 108 -4.92 6.81 17.49
CA GLN A 108 -5.69 6.35 16.33
C GLN A 108 -5.55 4.84 16.08
N VAL A 109 -4.56 4.18 16.69
CA VAL A 109 -4.32 2.75 16.48
C VAL A 109 -5.40 1.90 17.15
N SER A 110 -5.71 0.75 16.55
CA SER A 110 -6.69 -0.21 17.08
C SER A 110 -6.03 -1.30 17.93
N ASP A 111 -6.84 -2.09 18.65
CA ASP A 111 -6.37 -3.13 19.58
C ASP A 111 -5.46 -4.19 18.96
N ASN A 112 -5.54 -4.43 17.64
CA ASN A 112 -4.68 -5.36 16.92
C ASN A 112 -3.31 -4.78 16.50
N VAL A 113 -3.04 -3.53 16.88
CA VAL A 113 -1.78 -2.82 16.62
C VAL A 113 -0.94 -2.79 17.88
N GLU A 114 0.25 -3.36 17.82
CA GLU A 114 1.29 -3.12 18.80
C GLU A 114 2.19 -1.98 18.30
N TYR A 115 1.98 -0.78 18.82
CA TYR A 115 2.67 0.42 18.37
C TYR A 115 3.83 0.78 19.30
N ARG A 116 5.05 0.85 18.77
CA ARG A 116 6.26 1.09 19.56
C ARG A 116 7.01 2.31 19.06
N LEU A 117 7.45 3.15 20.00
CA LEU A 117 8.43 4.19 19.75
C LEU A 117 9.82 3.64 20.04
N CYS A 118 10.71 3.68 19.05
CA CYS A 118 12.11 3.32 19.18
C CYS A 118 12.96 4.44 18.56
N VAL A 119 13.35 5.42 19.38
CA VAL A 119 14.13 6.59 18.95
C VAL A 119 15.57 6.20 18.60
N GLU A 120 16.14 5.27 19.37
CA GLU A 120 17.53 4.83 19.19
C GLU A 120 17.65 3.87 18.01
N LYS A 121 18.63 4.11 17.14
CA LYS A 121 18.85 3.30 15.93
C LYS A 121 18.96 1.80 16.21
N ALA A 122 19.71 1.43 17.24
CA ALA A 122 19.92 0.02 17.58
C ALA A 122 18.59 -0.63 18.02
N GLU A 123 17.82 0.05 18.87
CA GLU A 123 16.52 -0.42 19.31
C GLU A 123 15.54 -0.53 18.15
N TYR A 124 15.51 0.47 17.26
CA TYR A 124 14.68 0.47 16.06
C TYR A 124 14.97 -0.74 15.17
N LEU A 125 16.25 -0.99 14.86
CA LEU A 125 16.66 -2.13 14.02
C LEU A 125 16.42 -3.48 14.69
N ASP A 126 16.63 -3.56 16.01
CA ASP A 126 16.52 -4.80 16.78
C ASP A 126 15.08 -5.10 17.22
N SER A 127 14.17 -4.12 17.11
CA SER A 127 12.77 -4.22 17.58
C SER A 127 12.05 -5.47 17.04
N ILE A 128 12.25 -5.82 15.77
CA ILE A 128 11.67 -7.02 15.13
C ILE A 128 12.16 -8.33 15.76
N THR A 129 13.35 -8.35 16.36
CA THR A 129 13.98 -9.58 16.87
C THR A 129 13.32 -10.10 18.14
N THR A 130 12.54 -9.26 18.83
CA THR A 130 11.79 -9.59 20.05
C THR A 130 10.52 -10.39 19.79
N PHE A 131 10.20 -10.64 18.51
CA PHE A 131 8.98 -11.31 18.07
C PHE A 131 9.26 -12.60 17.31
N GLU A 132 8.23 -13.44 17.27
CA GLU A 132 8.14 -14.50 16.27
C GLU A 132 8.17 -13.93 14.84
N PRO A 133 8.63 -14.70 13.84
CA PRO A 133 8.61 -14.29 12.44
C PRO A 133 7.22 -13.81 11.96
N PHE A 134 7.18 -12.99 10.92
CA PHE A 134 5.97 -12.38 10.37
C PHE A 134 5.66 -12.87 8.96
N ASP A 135 4.36 -12.87 8.60
CA ASP A 135 3.93 -13.19 7.25
C ASP A 135 4.31 -12.08 6.25
N ILE A 136 4.24 -10.82 6.69
CA ILE A 136 4.59 -9.64 5.89
C ILE A 136 5.51 -8.75 6.71
N ILE A 137 6.59 -8.25 6.10
CA ILE A 137 7.45 -7.24 6.72
C ILE A 137 7.54 -6.03 5.80
N ILE A 138 7.30 -4.85 6.33
CA ILE A 138 7.30 -3.58 5.60
C ILE A 138 8.53 -2.79 6.01
N ILE A 139 9.23 -2.26 5.01
CA ILE A 139 10.38 -1.38 5.15
C ILE A 139 10.03 -0.05 4.49
N ASP A 140 9.49 0.87 5.30
CA ASP A 140 9.07 2.20 4.85
C ASP A 140 9.55 3.33 5.80
N GLY A 141 10.39 3.00 6.78
CA GLY A 141 10.96 3.95 7.72
C GLY A 141 12.39 4.36 7.37
N VAL A 142 13.21 4.47 8.41
CA VAL A 142 14.63 4.84 8.33
C VAL A 142 15.53 3.61 8.27
N PHE A 143 16.80 3.78 7.87
CA PHE A 143 17.81 2.71 7.85
C PHE A 143 17.38 1.49 7.03
N ARG A 144 16.76 1.69 5.86
CA ARG A 144 16.05 0.64 5.09
C ARG A 144 16.96 -0.53 4.70
N GLU A 145 18.23 -0.29 4.40
CA GLU A 145 19.21 -1.35 4.13
C GLU A 145 19.43 -2.26 5.34
N GLN A 146 19.64 -1.68 6.53
CA GLN A 146 19.82 -2.46 7.75
C GLN A 146 18.51 -3.13 8.19
N CYS A 147 17.37 -2.48 7.96
CA CYS A 147 16.06 -3.09 8.19
C CYS A 147 15.87 -4.32 7.30
N ALA A 148 16.28 -4.27 6.03
CA ALA A 148 16.23 -5.41 5.12
C ALA A 148 17.06 -6.60 5.62
N GLN A 149 18.23 -6.32 6.21
CA GLN A 149 19.08 -7.35 6.83
C GLN A 149 18.40 -8.04 8.01
N ARG A 150 17.58 -7.33 8.80
CA ARG A 150 16.84 -7.94 9.92
C ARG A 150 15.53 -8.57 9.50
N ALA A 151 14.90 -8.03 8.47
CA ALA A 151 13.65 -8.52 7.93
C ALA A 151 13.79 -9.95 7.37
N ILE A 152 14.88 -10.25 6.66
CA ILE A 152 15.05 -11.58 6.06
C ILE A 152 15.04 -12.72 7.09
N ASP A 153 15.67 -12.51 8.24
CA ASP A 153 15.76 -13.52 9.31
C ASP A 153 14.43 -13.69 10.08
N ARG A 154 13.46 -12.79 9.85
CA ARG A 154 12.17 -12.75 10.54
C ARG A 154 11.00 -12.93 9.58
N LEU A 155 11.24 -13.29 8.33
CA LEU A 155 10.20 -13.59 7.36
C LEU A 155 9.75 -15.05 7.50
N LYS A 156 8.44 -15.28 7.69
CA LYS A 156 7.89 -16.63 7.66
C LYS A 156 8.02 -17.26 6.27
N PRO A 157 8.16 -18.59 6.18
CA PRO A 157 8.03 -19.31 4.91
C PRO A 157 6.72 -18.95 4.19
N GLY A 158 6.82 -18.64 2.91
CA GLY A 158 5.68 -18.22 2.09
C GLY A 158 5.20 -16.79 2.35
N GLY A 159 5.91 -16.00 3.15
CA GLY A 159 5.69 -14.57 3.34
C GLY A 159 6.35 -13.70 2.28
N PHE A 160 6.18 -12.38 2.40
CA PHE A 160 6.88 -11.42 1.55
C PHE A 160 7.29 -10.13 2.28
N ILE A 161 8.29 -9.43 1.73
CA ILE A 161 8.77 -8.16 2.23
C ILE A 161 8.32 -7.04 1.28
N ILE A 162 7.84 -5.93 1.82
CA ILE A 162 7.55 -4.70 1.07
C ILE A 162 8.69 -3.73 1.32
N LEU A 163 9.30 -3.21 0.26
CA LEU A 163 10.23 -2.10 0.30
C LEU A 163 9.63 -0.95 -0.48
N ASP A 164 9.23 0.12 0.21
CA ASP A 164 8.81 1.34 -0.48
C ASP A 164 10.03 2.14 -0.95
N ASN A 165 9.82 3.03 -1.92
CA ASN A 165 10.87 3.77 -2.65
C ASN A 165 12.09 2.89 -3.01
N ALA A 166 11.85 1.68 -3.50
CA ALA A 166 12.90 0.71 -3.81
C ALA A 166 13.86 1.23 -4.88
N ASP A 167 13.40 2.14 -5.74
CA ASP A 167 14.18 2.89 -6.71
C ASP A 167 15.17 3.88 -6.06
N TRP A 168 14.95 4.30 -4.83
CA TRP A 168 15.88 5.13 -4.04
C TRP A 168 16.79 4.28 -3.15
N TRP A 169 16.35 3.08 -2.75
CA TRP A 169 17.06 2.17 -1.86
C TRP A 169 17.55 0.92 -2.59
N VAL A 170 18.29 1.13 -3.67
CA VAL A 170 18.74 0.07 -4.60
C VAL A 170 19.60 -1.01 -3.94
N ASP A 171 20.35 -0.66 -2.89
CA ASP A 171 21.20 -1.61 -2.16
C ASP A 171 20.36 -2.51 -1.23
N ALA A 172 19.30 -1.99 -0.62
CA ALA A 172 18.33 -2.79 0.12
C ALA A 172 17.59 -3.75 -0.83
N ALA A 173 17.14 -3.24 -1.99
CA ALA A 173 16.51 -4.06 -3.01
C ALA A 173 17.45 -5.15 -3.55
N ARG A 174 18.73 -4.82 -3.80
CA ARG A 174 19.76 -5.79 -4.21
C ARG A 174 19.93 -6.87 -3.16
N PHE A 175 20.11 -6.49 -1.90
CA PHE A 175 20.26 -7.42 -0.79
C PHE A 175 19.09 -8.41 -0.71
N LEU A 176 17.85 -7.93 -0.75
CA LEU A 176 16.66 -8.79 -0.69
C LEU A 176 16.59 -9.77 -1.88
N ARG A 177 16.96 -9.33 -3.08
CA ARG A 177 17.02 -10.18 -4.28
C ARG A 177 18.07 -11.28 -4.17
N GLU A 178 19.20 -11.01 -3.51
CA GLU A 178 20.26 -12.01 -3.25
C GLU A 178 19.87 -13.07 -2.21
N LYS A 179 18.77 -12.87 -1.47
CA LYS A 179 18.23 -13.80 -0.47
C LYS A 179 17.16 -14.75 -1.02
N ASP A 180 17.23 -15.05 -2.31
CA ASP A 180 16.30 -15.95 -3.02
C ASP A 180 14.82 -15.53 -2.97
N LEU A 181 14.55 -14.24 -2.84
CA LEU A 181 13.20 -13.68 -2.96
C LEU A 181 12.90 -13.27 -4.41
N ILE A 182 11.64 -13.40 -4.82
CA ILE A 182 11.12 -12.91 -6.10
C ILE A 182 10.76 -11.44 -5.94
N GLN A 183 11.49 -10.55 -6.61
CA GLN A 183 11.16 -9.14 -6.67
C GLN A 183 10.07 -8.87 -7.73
N ILE A 184 9.04 -8.13 -7.36
CA ILE A 184 8.02 -7.56 -8.25
C ILE A 184 7.96 -6.06 -8.00
N ASP A 185 8.14 -5.28 -9.05
CA ASP A 185 8.22 -3.82 -8.99
C ASP A 185 6.90 -3.17 -9.41
N PHE A 186 6.39 -2.26 -8.58
CA PHE A 186 5.20 -1.47 -8.86
C PHE A 186 5.58 -0.01 -8.99
N TYR A 187 5.92 0.40 -10.22
CA TYR A 187 6.12 1.80 -10.57
C TYR A 187 4.78 2.51 -10.74
N GLY A 188 4.70 3.76 -10.29
CA GLY A 188 3.54 4.59 -10.58
C GLY A 188 3.35 5.76 -9.63
N PRO A 189 2.26 6.51 -9.81
CA PRO A 189 1.86 7.52 -8.85
C PRO A 189 1.38 6.88 -7.56
N GLY A 190 1.45 7.63 -6.47
CA GLY A 190 0.77 7.32 -5.22
C GLY A 190 0.16 8.58 -4.60
N PRO A 191 -0.25 8.52 -3.32
CA PRO A 191 -0.88 9.66 -2.67
C PRO A 191 0.12 10.78 -2.35
N LEU A 192 -0.42 11.97 -2.06
CA LEU A 192 0.27 13.15 -1.52
C LEU A 192 1.24 13.90 -2.47
N VAL A 193 2.03 13.20 -3.29
CA VAL A 193 3.16 13.79 -4.02
C VAL A 193 2.96 13.87 -5.53
N PRO A 194 3.59 14.82 -6.25
CA PRO A 194 3.39 15.01 -7.70
C PRO A 194 4.30 14.15 -8.59
N TYR A 195 5.05 13.21 -8.01
CA TYR A 195 6.00 12.35 -8.73
C TYR A 195 5.67 10.87 -8.50
N THR A 196 6.31 10.00 -9.29
CA THR A 196 6.20 8.55 -9.20
C THR A 196 7.42 7.96 -8.51
N TRP A 197 7.27 6.77 -7.92
CA TRP A 197 8.36 5.98 -7.36
C TRP A 197 8.08 4.49 -7.60
N CYS A 198 8.93 3.62 -7.06
CA CYS A 198 8.71 2.17 -7.06
C CYS A 198 8.44 1.66 -5.64
N THR A 199 7.31 0.97 -5.46
CA THR A 199 7.10 0.08 -4.31
C THR A 199 7.39 -1.34 -4.77
N SER A 200 8.36 -2.03 -4.17
CA SER A 200 8.73 -3.39 -4.55
C SER A 200 8.26 -4.40 -3.52
N LEU A 201 7.71 -5.52 -3.98
CA LEU A 201 7.37 -6.68 -3.16
C LEU A 201 8.36 -7.82 -3.43
N PHE A 202 8.90 -8.41 -2.37
CA PHE A 202 9.88 -9.49 -2.42
C PHE A 202 9.28 -10.75 -1.81
N PHE A 203 8.80 -11.66 -2.66
CA PHE A 203 8.09 -12.87 -2.26
C PHE A 203 9.02 -14.04 -1.99
N SER A 204 8.73 -14.80 -0.94
CA SER A 204 9.29 -16.14 -0.76
C SER A 204 8.95 -17.03 -1.96
N ARG A 205 9.85 -17.93 -2.35
CA ARG A 205 9.58 -18.90 -3.43
C ARG A 205 8.37 -19.80 -3.18
N SER A 206 8.02 -20.00 -1.91
CA SER A 206 6.87 -20.81 -1.47
C SER A 206 5.58 -20.00 -1.28
N PHE A 207 5.51 -18.75 -1.77
CA PHE A 207 4.31 -17.93 -1.68
C PHE A 207 3.13 -18.57 -2.44
N GLN A 208 2.01 -18.78 -1.75
CA GLN A 208 0.82 -19.46 -2.29
C GLN A 208 -0.48 -19.02 -1.58
N TRP A 209 -0.61 -17.72 -1.29
CA TRP A 209 -1.76 -17.22 -0.52
C TRP A 209 -3.03 -17.13 -1.35
N GLN A 210 -4.16 -17.29 -0.67
CA GLN A 210 -5.49 -17.14 -1.25
C GLN A 210 -5.83 -15.67 -1.44
N THR A 211 -6.68 -15.39 -2.42
CA THR A 211 -7.20 -14.05 -2.69
C THR A 211 -8.61 -13.91 -2.14
N LYS A 212 -9.08 -12.68 -1.92
CA LYS A 212 -10.43 -12.39 -1.39
C LYS A 212 -11.56 -12.78 -2.34
N TYR A 213 -11.26 -12.93 -3.63
CA TYR A 213 -12.26 -13.08 -4.68
C TYR A 213 -12.06 -14.38 -5.44
N VAL A 214 -13.17 -15.05 -5.77
CA VAL A 214 -13.15 -16.30 -6.54
C VAL A 214 -12.57 -16.09 -7.94
N ASN A 215 -12.90 -14.95 -8.57
CA ASN A 215 -12.43 -14.58 -9.89
C ASN A 215 -11.37 -13.49 -9.77
N GLN A 216 -10.19 -13.74 -10.35
CA GLN A 216 -9.08 -12.80 -10.40
C GLN A 216 -8.49 -12.71 -11.81
N PRO A 217 -7.96 -11.54 -12.22
CA PRO A 217 -7.95 -10.29 -11.46
C PRO A 217 -9.35 -9.65 -11.40
N THR A 218 -9.65 -8.98 -10.28
CA THR A 218 -10.86 -8.13 -10.20
C THR A 218 -10.71 -6.83 -10.97
N HIS A 219 -11.83 -6.15 -11.23
CA HIS A 219 -11.83 -4.82 -11.83
C HIS A 219 -11.12 -3.79 -10.94
N GLY A 220 -9.96 -3.30 -11.38
CA GLY A 220 -9.23 -2.20 -10.75
C GLY A 220 -9.96 -0.86 -10.85
N LEU A 221 -9.47 0.16 -10.14
CA LEU A 221 -10.09 1.49 -10.13
C LEU A 221 -10.03 2.13 -11.52
N GLY A 222 -11.18 2.63 -11.99
CA GLY A 222 -11.30 3.22 -13.33
C GLY A 222 -11.30 2.22 -14.49
N SER A 223 -11.22 0.91 -14.23
CA SER A 223 -11.30 -0.10 -15.30
C SER A 223 -12.67 -0.11 -15.99
N LEU A 224 -12.66 -0.34 -17.31
CA LEU A 224 -13.89 -0.57 -18.07
C LEU A 224 -14.48 -1.93 -17.68
N LYS A 225 -15.75 -1.92 -17.28
CA LYS A 225 -16.52 -3.14 -16.99
C LYS A 225 -17.15 -3.70 -18.28
N GLN A 226 -16.32 -3.96 -19.29
CA GLN A 226 -16.76 -4.57 -20.55
C GLN A 226 -16.33 -6.05 -20.56
N HIS A 227 -17.22 -6.94 -21.01
CA HIS A 227 -17.10 -8.42 -20.98
C HIS A 227 -17.37 -9.17 -19.67
N ALA A 228 -17.78 -8.47 -18.60
CA ALA A 228 -18.30 -9.12 -17.40
C ALA A 228 -19.77 -9.54 -17.58
N GLY A 229 -20.07 -10.42 -18.55
CA GLY A 229 -21.42 -10.95 -18.72
C GLY A 229 -21.84 -11.68 -17.44
N GLU A 230 -22.87 -11.18 -16.74
CA GLU A 230 -23.70 -11.79 -15.67
C GLU A 230 -23.11 -12.85 -14.72
N ARG A 231 -21.77 -12.98 -14.60
CA ARG A 231 -21.09 -14.03 -13.82
C ARG A 231 -20.47 -13.54 -12.51
N PHE A 232 -20.73 -12.29 -12.13
CA PHE A 232 -20.14 -11.65 -10.94
C PHE A 232 -21.16 -11.33 -9.84
N ALA A 233 -22.32 -12.01 -9.85
CA ALA A 233 -23.25 -12.01 -8.72
C ALA A 233 -23.16 -13.37 -8.00
N LEU A 234 -22.54 -13.37 -6.82
CA LEU A 234 -22.91 -14.18 -5.67
C LEU A 234 -22.88 -13.29 -4.44
#